data_AF-A0A7V2VKU1-F1
#
_entry.id   AF-A0A7V2VKU1-F1
#
_cell.length_a   1.000
_cell.length_b   1.000
_cell.length_c   1.000
_cell.angle_alpha   90.00
_cell.angle_beta   90.00
_cell.angle_gamma   90.00
#
_symmetry.space_group_name_H-M   'P 1'
#
loop_
_entity.id
_entity.type
_entity.pdbx_description
1 polymer ?
#
loop_
_entity_poly.entity_id
_entity_poly.type
_entity_poly.pdbx_seq_one_letter_code
_entity_poly.pdbx_strand_id
1 'polypeptide(L)'
;VLLDYARSQLLQARERLGDGGPDGRPRYRYVLGDFYRLPFVPGLFDTVVMVRTLHHAADAPAVLQGIARILAPGGTFVLEFASKRNLKAILRYLLRRQDWSPFAPEPVEFVPLNFDFHPRWIFSHLRQLDLRIERVRAVSFFRLGLLKRLVPTRVLVGLDGLLQPLGGLWPLTPSVFLRAVAPADRPAASPGTFFRCVHCGSAVLVDQGDRIVCTDCGAEFPLEDGLYDFRGGEG
;
A
#
# COMPACT_ATOMS: atom_id res chain seq x y z
N VAL A 1 6.36 8.76 7.47
CA VAL A 1 5.17 8.30 8.22
C VAL A 1 5.09 6.80 8.07
N LEU A 2 4.81 6.08 9.17
CA LEU A 2 4.47 4.67 9.15
C LEU A 2 3.04 4.55 9.66
N LEU A 3 2.16 4.02 8.82
CA LEU A 3 0.76 3.77 9.16
C LEU A 3 0.54 2.27 9.19
N ASP A 4 -0.06 1.79 10.27
CA ASP A 4 -0.51 0.40 10.41
C ASP A 4 -1.74 0.39 11.32
N TYR A 5 -2.62 -0.59 11.16
CA TYR A 5 -3.75 -0.77 12.07
C TYR A 5 -3.30 -1.43 13.39
N ALA A 6 -2.27 -2.27 13.34
CA ALA A 6 -1.78 -3.06 14.46
C ALA A 6 -0.80 -2.26 15.32
N ARG A 7 -1.22 -1.94 16.55
CA ARG A 7 -0.38 -1.29 17.57
C ARG A 7 0.95 -1.99 17.79
N SER A 8 0.95 -3.31 17.86
CA SER A 8 2.17 -4.11 18.06
C SER A 8 3.19 -3.95 16.93
N GLN A 9 2.75 -3.78 15.68
CA GLN A 9 3.66 -3.56 14.54
C GLN A 9 4.32 -2.18 14.61
N LEU A 10 3.57 -1.13 14.94
CA LEU A 10 4.13 0.21 15.08
C LEU A 10 5.06 0.34 16.28
N LEU A 11 4.73 -0.30 17.42
CA LEU A 11 5.65 -0.34 18.56
C LEU A 11 6.97 -1.03 18.21
N GLN A 12 6.92 -2.17 17.52
CA GLN A 12 8.12 -2.85 17.06
C GLN A 12 8.91 -2.00 16.05
N ALA A 13 8.22 -1.30 15.14
CA ALA A 13 8.87 -0.39 14.21
C ALA A 13 9.57 0.74 14.96
N ARG A 14 8.91 1.33 15.95
CA ARG A 14 9.43 2.41 16.79
C ARG A 14 10.64 1.98 17.62
N GLU A 15 10.59 0.80 18.23
CA GLU A 15 11.73 0.23 18.96
C GLU A 15 12.97 0.09 18.06
N ARG A 16 12.77 -0.32 16.80
CA ARG A 16 13.88 -0.53 15.84
C ARG A 16 14.38 0.74 15.19
N LEU A 17 13.49 1.68 14.90
CA LEU A 17 13.78 2.86 14.08
C LEU A 17 13.99 4.14 14.90
N GLY A 18 13.55 4.14 16.16
CA GLY A 18 13.57 5.28 17.06
C GLY A 18 12.62 6.41 16.64
N ASP A 19 12.65 7.49 17.41
CA ASP A 19 11.83 8.69 17.17
C ASP A 19 12.61 9.79 16.41
N GLY A 20 13.92 9.85 16.60
CA GLY A 20 14.78 10.92 16.10
C GLY A 20 15.67 10.52 14.92
N GLY A 21 15.99 11.50 14.07
CA GLY A 21 17.11 11.43 13.15
C GLY A 21 18.43 11.82 13.85
N PRO A 22 19.58 11.71 13.16
CA PRO A 22 20.88 12.11 13.71
C PRO A 22 20.91 13.55 14.24
N ASP A 23 20.02 14.40 13.72
CA ASP A 23 19.95 15.84 13.97
C ASP A 23 18.96 16.20 15.10
N GLY A 24 18.44 15.20 15.84
CA GLY A 24 17.45 15.40 16.91
C GLY A 24 16.02 15.71 16.43
N ARG A 25 15.79 15.79 15.12
CA ARG A 25 14.45 16.01 14.54
C ARG A 25 13.66 14.70 14.43
N PRO A 26 12.32 14.71 14.58
CA PRO A 26 11.51 13.51 14.41
C PRO A 26 11.68 12.93 13.00
N ARG A 27 12.26 11.72 12.90
CA ARG A 27 12.50 11.06 11.61
C ARG A 27 11.27 10.31 11.12
N TYR A 28 10.48 9.78 12.05
CA TYR A 28 9.29 9.01 11.78
C TYR A 28 8.11 9.54 12.59
N ARG A 29 6.93 9.52 11.96
CA ARG A 29 5.64 9.66 12.64
C ARG A 29 4.94 8.32 12.53
N TYR A 30 4.55 7.75 13.67
CA TYR A 30 3.84 6.48 13.74
C TYR A 30 2.36 6.79 13.94
N VAL A 31 1.52 6.24 13.06
CA VAL A 31 0.09 6.56 13.00
C VAL A 31 -0.69 5.25 13.00
N LEU A 32 -1.43 5.01 14.07
CA LEU A 32 -2.43 3.94 14.07
C LEU A 32 -3.61 4.39 13.23
N GLY A 33 -3.98 3.61 12.23
CA GLY A 33 -5.06 4.00 11.34
C GLY A 33 -5.53 2.89 10.41
N ASP A 34 -6.75 3.05 9.93
CA ASP A 34 -7.35 2.21 8.90
C ASP A 34 -6.98 2.78 7.51
N PHE A 35 -6.42 1.94 6.64
CA PHE A 35 -6.07 2.31 5.27
C PHE A 35 -7.28 2.68 4.37
N TYR A 36 -8.52 2.35 4.78
CA TYR A 36 -9.74 2.79 4.13
C TYR A 36 -10.05 4.26 4.47
N ARG A 37 -9.54 4.75 5.61
CA ARG A 37 -9.79 6.09 6.15
C ARG A 37 -8.48 6.76 6.54
N LEU A 38 -7.61 6.97 5.55
CA LEU A 38 -6.31 7.61 5.77
C LEU A 38 -6.47 9.00 6.42
N PRO A 39 -5.83 9.26 7.57
CA PRO A 39 -6.00 10.48 8.35
C PRO A 39 -5.14 11.63 7.82
N PHE A 40 -4.95 11.72 6.50
CA PHE A 40 -4.04 12.69 5.89
C PHE A 40 -4.79 13.62 4.93
N VAL A 41 -4.39 14.89 4.94
CA VAL A 41 -4.93 15.86 3.99
C VAL A 41 -4.58 15.48 2.54
N PRO A 42 -5.40 15.89 1.56
CA PRO A 42 -5.08 15.68 0.15
C PRO A 42 -3.76 16.37 -0.24
N GLY A 43 -3.03 15.80 -1.19
CA GLY A 43 -1.83 16.46 -1.74
C GLY A 43 -0.61 16.50 -0.81
N LEU A 44 -0.56 15.65 0.24
CA LEU A 44 0.42 15.73 1.31
C LEU A 44 1.75 15.03 1.01
N PHE A 45 1.73 13.87 0.37
CA PHE A 45 2.91 13.00 0.27
C PHE A 45 3.53 12.99 -1.12
N ASP A 46 4.80 13.36 -1.21
CA ASP A 46 5.60 13.20 -2.43
C ASP A 46 5.76 11.72 -2.83
N THR A 47 5.73 10.82 -1.85
CA THR A 47 5.82 9.38 -2.10
C THR A 47 5.02 8.58 -1.09
N VAL A 48 4.22 7.65 -1.62
CA VAL A 48 3.52 6.62 -0.83
C VAL A 48 4.04 5.25 -1.27
N VAL A 49 4.37 4.40 -0.30
CA VAL A 49 4.81 3.03 -0.53
C VAL A 49 3.83 2.08 0.16
N MET A 50 3.24 1.16 -0.60
CA MET A 50 2.38 0.10 -0.09
C MET A 50 2.88 -1.25 -0.60
N VAL A 51 3.41 -2.07 0.30
CA VAL A 51 4.04 -3.35 -0.04
C VAL A 51 3.49 -4.44 0.85
N ARG A 52 2.97 -5.52 0.25
CA ARG A 52 2.33 -6.64 0.95
C ARG A 52 1.20 -6.19 1.88
N THR A 53 0.37 -5.28 1.41
CA THR A 53 -0.74 -4.73 2.21
C THR A 53 -2.08 -4.82 1.48
N LEU A 54 -2.11 -4.46 0.18
CA LEU A 54 -3.36 -4.38 -0.59
C LEU A 54 -4.14 -5.71 -0.65
N HIS A 55 -3.46 -6.85 -0.52
CA HIS A 55 -4.11 -8.17 -0.49
C HIS A 55 -4.97 -8.42 0.75
N HIS A 56 -4.93 -7.54 1.76
CA HIS A 56 -5.86 -7.56 2.89
C HIS A 56 -7.10 -6.67 2.68
N ALA A 57 -7.17 -5.94 1.57
CA ALA A 57 -8.27 -5.03 1.28
C ALA A 57 -9.40 -5.76 0.56
N ALA A 58 -10.53 -5.95 1.24
CA ALA A 58 -11.79 -6.37 0.63
C ALA A 58 -12.30 -5.34 -0.39
N ASP A 59 -12.11 -4.04 -0.11
CA ASP A 59 -12.37 -2.94 -1.04
C ASP A 59 -11.06 -2.27 -1.48
N ALA A 60 -10.25 -3.00 -2.25
CA ALA A 60 -9.03 -2.46 -2.83
C ALA A 60 -9.24 -1.13 -3.59
N PRO A 61 -10.33 -0.91 -4.36
CA PRO A 61 -10.61 0.38 -4.98
C PRO A 61 -10.67 1.56 -4.00
N ALA A 62 -11.35 1.40 -2.86
CA ALA A 62 -11.43 2.45 -1.83
C ALA A 62 -10.05 2.80 -1.26
N VAL A 63 -9.20 1.80 -1.00
CA VAL A 63 -7.81 2.03 -0.53
C VAL A 63 -7.02 2.79 -1.59
N LEU A 64 -7.09 2.37 -2.86
CA LEU A 64 -6.39 3.03 -3.96
C LEU A 64 -6.85 4.49 -4.14
N GLN A 65 -8.14 4.77 -3.98
CA GLN A 65 -8.67 6.14 -4.01
C GLN A 65 -8.12 6.99 -2.85
N GLY A 66 -8.05 6.43 -1.64
CA GLY A 66 -7.44 7.08 -0.49
C GLY A 66 -5.97 7.43 -0.75
N ILE A 67 -5.19 6.50 -1.29
CA ILE A 67 -3.78 6.72 -1.68
C ILE A 67 -3.69 7.83 -2.74
N ALA A 68 -4.50 7.75 -3.80
CA ALA A 68 -4.48 8.74 -4.88
C ALA A 68 -4.76 10.16 -4.38
N ARG A 69 -5.65 10.32 -3.40
CA ARG A 69 -6.00 11.60 -2.77
C ARG A 69 -4.83 12.23 -2.03
N ILE A 70 -4.07 11.43 -1.27
CA ILE A 70 -3.01 11.94 -0.38
C ILE A 70 -1.68 12.19 -1.11
N LEU A 71 -1.54 11.76 -2.36
CA LEU A 71 -0.36 12.05 -3.17
C LEU A 71 -0.30 13.53 -3.53
N ALA A 72 0.86 14.13 -3.28
CA ALA A 72 1.22 15.47 -3.70
C ALA A 72 1.23 15.59 -5.25
N PRO A 73 1.27 16.82 -5.80
CA PRO A 73 1.35 17.02 -7.25
C PRO A 73 2.62 16.37 -7.80
N GLY A 74 2.50 15.50 -8.80
CA GLY A 74 3.63 14.70 -9.29
C GLY A 74 4.12 13.61 -8.32
N GLY A 75 3.39 13.36 -7.23
CA GLY A 75 3.74 12.39 -6.21
C GLY A 75 3.81 10.96 -6.75
N THR A 76 4.74 10.17 -6.20
CA THR A 76 4.98 8.79 -6.61
C THR A 76 4.26 7.79 -5.71
N PHE A 77 3.55 6.84 -6.30
CA PHE A 77 3.02 5.68 -5.62
C PHE A 77 3.79 4.42 -6.01
N VAL A 78 4.40 3.76 -5.03
CA VAL A 78 5.02 2.44 -5.20
C VAL A 78 4.09 1.40 -4.60
N LEU A 79 3.57 0.52 -5.45
CA LEU A 79 2.65 -0.54 -5.05
C LEU A 79 3.27 -1.90 -5.33
N GLU A 80 3.19 -2.80 -4.36
CA GLU A 80 3.26 -4.25 -4.60
C GLU A 80 1.90 -4.88 -4.35
N PHE A 81 1.51 -5.80 -5.23
CA PHE A 81 0.30 -6.59 -5.07
C PHE A 81 0.52 -8.06 -5.42
N ALA A 82 -0.22 -8.93 -4.73
CA ALA A 82 -0.27 -10.35 -5.03
C ALA A 82 -1.04 -10.59 -6.33
N SER A 83 -0.45 -11.33 -7.26
CA SER A 83 -0.99 -11.54 -8.61
C SER A 83 -1.51 -12.96 -8.78
N LYS A 84 -2.79 -13.07 -9.11
CA LYS A 84 -3.42 -14.35 -9.44
C LYS A 84 -2.95 -14.90 -10.79
N ARG A 85 -2.42 -14.04 -11.64
CA ARG A 85 -1.94 -14.41 -12.98
C ARG A 85 -0.48 -14.81 -12.91
N ASN A 86 -0.24 -16.06 -12.51
CA ASN A 86 1.09 -16.65 -12.44
C ASN A 86 1.13 -18.05 -13.07
N LEU A 87 2.32 -18.52 -13.45
CA LEU A 87 2.48 -19.79 -14.18
C LEU A 87 1.89 -21.00 -13.42
N LYS A 88 2.04 -21.03 -12.09
CA LYS A 88 1.48 -22.10 -11.25
C LYS A 88 -0.05 -22.12 -11.31
N ALA A 89 -0.69 -20.96 -11.15
CA ALA A 89 -2.14 -20.83 -11.23
C ALA A 89 -2.68 -21.17 -12.63
N ILE A 90 -1.98 -20.72 -13.69
CA ILE A 90 -2.32 -21.05 -15.08
C ILE A 90 -2.29 -22.56 -15.29
N LEU A 91 -1.21 -23.24 -14.89
CA LEU A 91 -1.11 -24.69 -15.05
C LEU A 91 -2.19 -25.43 -14.25
N ARG A 92 -2.45 -25.02 -13.00
CA ARG A 92 -3.52 -25.62 -12.19
C ARG A 92 -4.89 -25.45 -12.83
N TYR A 93 -5.18 -24.27 -13.39
CA TYR A 93 -6.44 -24.01 -14.08
C TYR A 93 -6.59 -24.87 -15.34
N LEU A 94 -5.55 -24.95 -16.17
CA LEU A 94 -5.55 -25.81 -17.37
C LEU A 94 -5.73 -27.30 -17.03
N LEU A 95 -5.19 -27.74 -15.89
CA LEU A 95 -5.35 -29.10 -15.37
C LEU A 95 -6.64 -29.30 -14.56
N ARG A 96 -7.54 -28.30 -14.49
CA ARG A 96 -8.79 -28.32 -13.70
C ARG A 96 -8.57 -28.66 -12.21
N ARG A 97 -7.45 -28.20 -11.64
CA ARG A 97 -7.09 -28.38 -10.22
C ARG A 97 -7.43 -27.15 -9.34
N GLN A 98 -8.28 -26.26 -9.84
CA GLN A 98 -8.81 -25.09 -9.15
C GLN A 98 -10.08 -24.59 -9.88
N ASP A 99 -10.99 -23.97 -9.14
CA ASP A 99 -12.30 -23.57 -9.68
C ASP A 99 -12.35 -22.10 -10.15
N TRP A 100 -11.33 -21.31 -9.83
CA TRP A 100 -11.22 -19.92 -10.26
C TRP A 100 -10.26 -19.76 -11.45
N SER A 101 -10.56 -18.78 -12.32
CA SER A 101 -9.75 -18.49 -13.51
C SER A 101 -8.67 -17.44 -13.22
N PRO A 102 -7.39 -17.70 -13.58
CA PRO A 102 -6.32 -16.69 -13.51
C PRO A 102 -6.47 -15.62 -14.60
N PHE A 103 -7.39 -15.79 -15.55
CA PHE A 103 -7.63 -14.89 -16.67
C PHE A 103 -8.85 -13.98 -16.47
N ALA A 104 -9.75 -14.33 -15.54
CA ALA A 104 -10.86 -13.44 -15.18
C ALA A 104 -10.28 -12.11 -14.65
N PRO A 105 -10.86 -10.95 -14.97
CA PRO A 105 -10.33 -9.67 -14.52
C PRO A 105 -10.53 -9.45 -13.00
N GLU A 106 -11.58 -10.00 -12.40
CA GLU A 106 -11.93 -9.76 -11.01
C GLU A 106 -10.90 -10.36 -10.04
N PRO A 107 -10.65 -9.72 -8.88
CA PRO A 107 -9.84 -10.33 -7.82
C PRO A 107 -10.41 -11.66 -7.36
N VAL A 108 -9.56 -12.52 -6.81
CA VAL A 108 -9.99 -13.77 -6.18
C VAL A 108 -9.63 -13.74 -4.70
N GLU A 109 -10.63 -13.97 -3.85
CA GLU A 109 -10.41 -14.27 -2.45
C GLU A 109 -10.06 -15.77 -2.32
N PHE A 110 -8.81 -16.08 -1.98
CA PHE A 110 -8.37 -17.48 -1.91
C PHE A 110 -8.43 -18.04 -0.48
N VAL A 111 -8.41 -17.17 0.53
CA VAL A 111 -8.78 -17.42 1.93
C VAL A 111 -9.38 -16.13 2.49
N PRO A 112 -10.15 -16.17 3.59
CA PRO A 112 -10.81 -14.98 4.14
C PRO A 112 -9.86 -13.79 4.27
N LEU A 113 -10.27 -12.63 3.74
CA LEU A 113 -9.52 -11.37 3.75
C LEU A 113 -8.14 -11.43 3.06
N ASN A 114 -7.97 -12.33 2.09
CA ASN A 114 -6.75 -12.44 1.30
C ASN A 114 -7.07 -12.54 -0.20
N PHE A 115 -6.69 -11.50 -0.92
CA PHE A 115 -7.04 -11.29 -2.32
C PHE A 115 -5.81 -11.35 -3.22
N ASP A 116 -5.90 -12.14 -4.30
CA ASP A 116 -4.97 -12.08 -5.41
C ASP A 116 -5.62 -11.30 -6.58
N PHE A 117 -4.90 -10.33 -7.12
CA PHE A 117 -5.43 -9.41 -8.14
C PHE A 117 -4.99 -9.82 -9.55
N HIS A 118 -5.84 -9.54 -10.54
CA HIS A 118 -5.39 -9.55 -11.93
C HIS A 118 -4.61 -8.25 -12.23
N PRO A 119 -3.41 -8.30 -12.83
CA PRO A 119 -2.63 -7.09 -13.10
C PRO A 119 -3.38 -6.02 -13.91
N ARG A 120 -4.15 -6.42 -14.93
CA ARG A 120 -4.98 -5.48 -15.71
C ARG A 120 -6.05 -4.77 -14.87
N TRP A 121 -6.58 -5.43 -13.84
CA TRP A 121 -7.58 -4.85 -12.94
C TRP A 121 -6.96 -3.78 -12.06
N ILE A 122 -5.76 -4.02 -11.51
CA ILE A 122 -5.00 -2.98 -10.80
C ILE A 122 -4.69 -1.81 -11.74
N PHE A 123 -4.24 -2.11 -12.96
CA PHE A 123 -3.86 -1.07 -13.91
C PHE A 123 -5.06 -0.21 -14.34
N SER A 124 -6.25 -0.79 -14.50
CA SER A 124 -7.45 -0.01 -14.82
C SER A 124 -7.87 0.91 -13.68
N HIS A 125 -7.83 0.43 -12.42
CA HIS A 125 -8.19 1.25 -11.26
C HIS A 125 -7.20 2.40 -11.06
N LEU A 126 -5.89 2.17 -11.23
CA LEU A 126 -4.90 3.25 -11.16
C LEU A 126 -5.13 4.31 -12.25
N ARG A 127 -5.46 3.88 -13.48
CA ARG A 127 -5.77 4.82 -14.58
C ARG A 127 -7.05 5.61 -14.34
N GLN A 128 -8.09 5.00 -13.77
CA GLN A 128 -9.33 5.69 -13.38
C GLN A 128 -9.11 6.75 -12.30
N LEU A 129 -8.03 6.61 -11.52
CA LEU A 129 -7.60 7.59 -10.51
C LEU A 129 -6.54 8.56 -11.05
N ASP A 130 -6.39 8.66 -12.38
CA ASP A 130 -5.39 9.45 -13.11
C ASP A 130 -3.93 9.19 -12.68
N LEU A 131 -3.65 8.01 -12.12
CA LEU A 131 -2.29 7.60 -11.76
C LEU A 131 -1.62 6.96 -12.98
N ARG A 132 -0.62 7.65 -13.54
CA ARG A 132 0.15 7.17 -14.68
C ARG A 132 1.17 6.13 -14.24
N ILE A 133 1.01 4.89 -14.68
CA ILE A 133 1.96 3.80 -14.41
C ILE A 133 3.20 4.02 -15.29
N GLU A 134 4.36 4.19 -14.66
CA GLU A 134 5.63 4.43 -15.35
C GLU A 134 6.49 3.18 -15.49
N ARG A 135 6.48 2.34 -14.46
CA ARG A 135 7.31 1.14 -14.41
C ARG A 135 6.54 0.02 -13.74
N VAL A 136 6.74 -1.19 -14.25
CA VAL A 136 6.26 -2.43 -13.65
C VAL A 136 7.46 -3.37 -13.53
N ARG A 137 7.52 -4.08 -12.41
CA ARG A 137 8.50 -5.13 -12.13
C ARG A 137 7.77 -6.35 -11.64
N ALA A 138 7.91 -7.45 -12.35
CA ALA A 138 7.39 -8.73 -11.91
C ALA A 138 8.49 -9.42 -11.08
N VAL A 139 8.14 -10.03 -9.96
CA VAL A 139 9.11 -10.70 -9.09
C VAL A 139 8.64 -12.09 -8.72
N SER A 140 9.56 -12.93 -8.24
CA SER A 140 9.28 -14.31 -7.84
C SER A 140 8.91 -15.23 -9.02
N PHE A 141 9.59 -15.10 -10.16
CA PHE A 141 9.43 -15.97 -11.33
C PHE A 141 9.67 -17.44 -10.98
N PHE A 142 10.63 -17.71 -10.10
CA PHE A 142 11.04 -19.06 -9.71
C PHE A 142 10.45 -19.53 -8.38
N ARG A 143 9.23 -19.09 -8.03
CA ARG A 143 8.52 -19.50 -6.80
C ARG A 143 7.95 -20.92 -6.89
N LEU A 144 8.77 -21.88 -7.30
CA LEU A 144 8.48 -23.31 -7.35
C LEU A 144 9.40 -24.05 -6.39
N GLY A 145 8.81 -24.88 -5.51
CA GLY A 145 9.58 -25.60 -4.48
C GLY A 145 10.65 -26.53 -5.07
N LEU A 146 10.40 -27.11 -6.24
CA LEU A 146 11.35 -27.94 -6.96
C LEU A 146 12.61 -27.17 -7.39
N LEU A 147 12.44 -25.97 -7.94
CA LEU A 147 13.58 -25.15 -8.40
C LEU A 147 14.50 -24.74 -7.24
N LYS A 148 13.91 -24.41 -6.08
CA LYS A 148 14.67 -24.08 -4.87
C LYS A 148 15.52 -25.24 -4.34
N ARG A 149 15.16 -26.49 -4.65
CA ARG A 149 15.92 -27.68 -4.24
C ARG A 149 17.05 -28.04 -5.21
N LEU A 150 16.90 -27.67 -6.49
CA LEU A 150 17.81 -28.07 -7.56
C LEU A 150 18.81 -26.98 -7.96
N VAL A 151 18.48 -25.71 -7.75
CA VAL A 151 19.28 -24.58 -8.23
C VAL A 151 19.72 -23.70 -7.04
N PRO A 152 21.01 -23.30 -6.97
CA PRO A 152 21.48 -22.41 -5.91
C PRO A 152 20.71 -21.09 -5.85
N THR A 153 20.37 -20.64 -4.64
CA THR A 153 19.56 -19.42 -4.41
C THR A 153 20.12 -18.18 -5.11
N ARG A 154 21.45 -17.99 -5.12
CA ARG A 154 22.08 -16.82 -5.77
C ARG A 154 21.83 -16.77 -7.27
N VAL A 155 21.81 -17.94 -7.93
CA VAL A 155 21.51 -18.05 -9.36
C VAL A 155 20.05 -17.69 -9.62
N LEU A 156 19.13 -18.24 -8.82
CA LEU A 156 17.69 -17.92 -8.94
C LEU A 156 17.41 -16.43 -8.72
N VAL A 157 18.07 -15.80 -7.73
CA VAL A 157 17.92 -14.36 -7.46
C VAL A 157 18.49 -13.52 -8.60
N GLY A 158 19.66 -13.89 -9.14
CA GLY A 158 20.26 -13.19 -10.28
C GLY A 158 19.39 -13.25 -11.52
N LEU A 159 18.88 -14.45 -11.85
CA LEU A 159 17.93 -14.64 -12.96
C LEU A 159 16.61 -13.90 -12.73
N ASP A 160 16.06 -13.93 -11.51
CA ASP A 160 14.83 -13.19 -11.18
C ASP A 160 15.04 -11.69 -11.44
N GLY A 161 16.16 -11.14 -10.95
CA GLY A 161 16.57 -9.75 -11.15
C GLY A 161 16.64 -9.32 -12.62
N LEU A 162 17.22 -10.16 -13.48
CA LEU A 162 17.28 -9.92 -14.93
C LEU A 162 15.90 -9.93 -15.59
N LEU A 163 14.98 -10.76 -15.10
CA LEU A 163 13.63 -10.91 -15.67
C LEU A 163 12.64 -9.85 -15.16
N GLN A 164 12.91 -9.17 -14.04
CA GLN A 164 11.94 -8.24 -13.44
C GLN A 164 11.40 -7.17 -14.39
N PRO A 165 12.21 -6.52 -15.25
CA PRO A 165 11.72 -5.52 -16.21
C PRO A 165 10.72 -6.08 -17.22
N LEU A 166 10.79 -7.37 -17.56
CA LEU A 166 9.85 -8.03 -18.50
C LEU A 166 8.43 -8.09 -17.94
N GLY A 167 8.26 -7.90 -16.63
CA GLY A 167 6.96 -7.77 -15.98
C GLY A 167 6.08 -6.65 -16.55
N GLY A 168 6.67 -5.62 -17.18
CA GLY A 168 5.90 -4.60 -17.88
C GLY A 168 5.15 -5.08 -19.11
N LEU A 169 5.58 -6.20 -19.70
CA LEU A 169 4.96 -6.79 -20.88
C LEU A 169 4.06 -7.98 -20.50
N TRP A 170 4.59 -8.91 -19.70
CA TRP A 170 3.88 -10.12 -19.28
C TRP A 170 4.10 -10.38 -17.78
N PRO A 171 3.31 -9.76 -16.89
CA PRO A 171 3.41 -9.96 -15.43
C PRO A 171 2.83 -11.33 -15.03
N LEU A 172 3.48 -12.42 -15.45
CA LEU A 172 3.09 -13.80 -15.18
C LEU A 172 3.72 -14.34 -13.89
N THR A 173 3.67 -13.56 -12.82
CA THR A 173 4.34 -13.84 -11.56
C THR A 173 3.39 -13.73 -10.36
N PRO A 174 3.73 -14.33 -9.21
CA PRO A 174 2.92 -14.25 -8.00
C PRO A 174 2.90 -12.86 -7.33
N SER A 175 3.87 -12.00 -7.62
CA SER A 175 3.98 -10.67 -7.04
C SER A 175 4.47 -9.69 -8.10
N VAL A 176 3.87 -8.50 -8.11
CA VAL A 176 4.13 -7.44 -9.09
C VAL A 176 4.29 -6.13 -8.34
N PHE A 177 5.41 -5.46 -8.59
CA PHE A 177 5.66 -4.09 -8.20
C PHE A 177 5.33 -3.14 -9.34
N LEU A 178 4.81 -1.98 -9.02
CA LEU A 178 4.68 -0.88 -9.96
C LEU A 178 5.03 0.45 -9.32
N ARG A 179 5.44 1.39 -10.17
CA ARG A 179 5.55 2.81 -9.88
C ARG A 179 4.48 3.53 -10.69
N ALA A 180 3.59 4.22 -10.00
CA ALA A 180 2.63 5.14 -10.61
C ALA A 180 2.91 6.57 -10.13
N VAL A 181 2.52 7.56 -10.92
CA VAL A 181 2.75 8.99 -10.64
C VAL A 181 1.44 9.75 -10.78
N ALA A 182 1.15 10.61 -9.80
CA ALA A 182 0.00 11.50 -9.82
C ALA A 182 0.21 12.67 -10.81
N PRO A 183 -0.86 13.28 -11.34
CA PRO A 183 -0.77 14.47 -12.18
C PRO A 183 -0.06 15.63 -11.44
N ALA A 184 0.70 16.43 -12.19
CA ALA A 184 1.49 17.55 -11.65
C ALA A 184 0.64 18.80 -11.37
N ASP A 185 -0.57 18.86 -11.91
CA ASP A 185 -1.54 19.96 -11.79
C ASP A 185 -2.53 19.75 -10.63
N ARG A 186 -2.40 18.68 -9.85
CA ARG A 186 -3.21 18.48 -8.65
C ARG A 186 -2.95 19.58 -7.61
N PRO A 187 -3.93 19.90 -6.74
CA PRO A 187 -3.69 20.77 -5.60
C PRO A 187 -2.70 20.16 -4.61
N ALA A 188 -1.74 20.96 -4.14
CA ALA A 188 -0.88 20.61 -3.03
C ALA A 188 -1.63 20.75 -1.69
N ALA A 189 -1.15 20.06 -0.65
CA ALA A 189 -1.62 20.29 0.71
C ALA A 189 -1.39 21.74 1.15
N SER A 190 -2.37 22.32 1.85
CA SER A 190 -2.24 23.66 2.41
C SER A 190 -1.08 23.72 3.42
N PRO A 191 -0.25 24.77 3.41
CA PRO A 191 0.85 24.92 4.37
C PRO A 191 0.38 24.77 5.81
N GLY A 192 1.14 24.05 6.63
CA GLY A 192 0.82 23.83 8.04
C GLY A 192 -0.28 22.78 8.31
N THR A 193 -0.89 22.20 7.28
CA THR A 193 -1.85 21.09 7.44
C THR A 193 -1.18 19.74 7.27
N PHE A 194 -1.67 18.72 7.99
CA PHE A 194 -1.09 17.37 7.93
C PHE A 194 -2.16 16.30 8.12
N PHE A 195 -2.81 16.30 9.29
CA PHE A 195 -3.86 15.35 9.59
C PHE A 195 -5.22 15.81 9.04
N ARG A 196 -6.06 14.84 8.71
CA ARG A 196 -7.47 15.01 8.33
C ARG A 196 -8.31 14.12 9.23
N CYS A 197 -9.40 14.66 9.76
CA CYS A 197 -10.30 13.91 10.63
C CYS A 197 -10.91 12.74 9.86
N VAL A 198 -10.83 11.54 10.44
CA VAL A 198 -11.36 10.31 9.82
C VAL A 198 -12.88 10.19 9.93
N HIS A 199 -13.52 10.98 10.79
CA HIS A 199 -14.98 11.00 10.98
C HIS A 199 -15.68 12.02 10.07
N CYS A 200 -15.30 13.29 10.13
CA CYS A 200 -15.97 14.36 9.36
C CYS A 200 -15.18 14.84 8.13
N GLY A 201 -13.91 14.45 8.01
CA GLY A 201 -13.08 14.85 6.89
C GLY A 201 -12.49 16.26 6.94
N SER A 202 -12.67 16.97 8.05
CA SER A 202 -12.06 18.28 8.28
C SER A 202 -10.52 18.21 8.27
N ALA A 203 -9.90 19.30 7.81
CA ALA A 203 -8.46 19.54 7.94
C ALA A 203 -8.13 20.49 9.12
N VAL A 204 -9.14 20.96 9.86
CA VAL A 204 -8.99 21.85 11.01
C VAL A 204 -8.87 21.00 12.28
N LEU A 205 -7.63 20.59 12.55
CA LEU A 205 -7.28 19.79 13.72
C LEU A 205 -6.23 20.54 14.55
N VAL A 206 -6.41 20.52 15.87
CA VAL A 206 -5.53 21.17 16.83
C VAL A 206 -4.76 20.10 17.60
N ASP A 207 -3.43 20.22 17.62
CA ASP A 207 -2.56 19.41 18.46
C ASP A 207 -2.54 19.99 19.88
N GLN A 208 -3.00 19.20 20.86
CA GLN A 208 -3.01 19.56 22.29
C GLN A 208 -1.83 18.95 23.06
N GLY A 209 -0.90 18.28 22.37
CA GLY A 209 0.26 17.63 22.95
C GLY A 209 0.04 16.14 23.23
N ASP A 210 -1.03 15.79 23.92
CA ASP A 210 -1.40 14.39 24.25
C ASP A 210 -2.53 13.83 23.36
N ARG A 211 -3.14 14.66 22.51
CA ARG A 211 -4.16 14.28 21.53
C ARG A 211 -4.25 15.31 20.39
N ILE A 212 -4.79 14.87 19.26
CA ILE A 212 -5.25 15.74 18.18
C ILE A 212 -6.77 15.86 18.26
N VAL A 213 -7.31 17.08 18.23
CA VAL A 213 -8.75 17.34 18.33
C VAL A 213 -9.25 17.99 17.04
N CYS A 214 -10.32 17.45 16.45
CA CYS A 214 -11.00 18.08 15.33
C CYS A 214 -11.94 19.18 15.81
N THR A 215 -11.77 20.40 15.32
CA THR A 215 -12.61 21.54 15.74
C THR A 215 -14.03 21.49 15.18
N ASP A 216 -14.24 20.76 14.08
CA ASP A 216 -15.53 20.77 13.37
C ASP A 216 -16.50 19.72 13.91
N CYS A 217 -16.01 18.58 14.41
CA CYS A 217 -16.87 17.51 14.93
C CYS A 217 -16.51 17.06 16.36
N GLY A 218 -15.50 17.67 16.99
CA GLY A 218 -15.08 17.34 18.36
C GLY A 218 -14.41 15.97 18.53
N ALA A 219 -14.12 15.24 17.45
CA ALA A 219 -13.44 13.96 17.55
C ALA A 219 -12.02 14.13 18.08
N GLU A 220 -11.62 13.25 18.98
CA GLU A 220 -10.29 13.25 19.61
C GLU A 220 -9.50 12.00 19.19
N PHE A 221 -8.21 12.20 18.93
CA PHE A 221 -7.28 11.16 18.49
C PHE A 221 -6.06 11.19 19.42
N PRO A 222 -5.94 10.26 20.37
CA PRO A 222 -4.90 10.31 21.39
C PRO A 222 -3.50 10.08 20.80
N LEU A 223 -2.49 10.66 21.45
CA LEU A 223 -1.08 10.38 21.24
C LEU A 223 -0.57 9.54 22.41
N GLU A 224 -0.58 8.22 22.25
CA GLU A 224 -0.18 7.26 23.29
C GLU A 224 1.03 6.46 22.83
N ASP A 225 2.01 6.28 23.73
CA ASP A 225 3.26 5.59 23.40
C ASP A 225 3.88 6.10 22.09
N GLY A 226 3.83 7.41 21.86
CA GLY A 226 4.36 8.06 20.65
C GLY A 226 3.65 7.69 19.34
N LEU A 227 2.46 7.09 19.41
CA LEU A 227 1.63 6.72 18.27
C LEU A 227 0.38 7.62 18.22
N TYR A 228 0.15 8.27 17.09
CA TYR A 228 -1.11 8.99 16.87
C TYR A 228 -2.22 7.99 16.52
N ASP A 229 -3.29 7.90 17.32
CA ASP A 229 -4.38 6.94 17.10
C ASP A 229 -5.58 7.52 16.36
N PHE A 230 -5.61 7.26 15.05
CA PHE A 230 -6.67 7.63 14.12
C PHE A 230 -7.54 6.44 13.69
N ARG A 231 -7.53 5.33 14.44
CA ARG A 231 -8.49 4.23 14.19
C ARG A 231 -9.93 4.66 14.45
N GLY A 232 -10.13 5.80 15.11
CA GLY A 232 -11.42 6.48 15.23
C GLY A 232 -12.38 5.65 16.06
N GLY A 233 -11.97 5.37 17.31
CA GLY A 233 -12.65 4.44 18.21
C GLY A 233 -14.17 4.51 18.07
N GLU A 234 -14.77 3.37 17.75
CA GLU A 234 -16.05 3.08 18.39
C GLU A 234 -15.72 2.93 19.87
N GLY A 235 -16.41 3.69 20.72
CA GLY A 235 -16.51 3.33 22.13
C GLY A 235 -17.10 1.93 22.27
#